data_AF-A0A963WUN0-F1
#
_entry.id   AF-A0A963WUN0-F1
#
_cell.length_a   1.000
_cell.length_b   1.000
_cell.length_c   1.000
_cell.angle_alpha   90.00
_cell.angle_beta   90.00
_cell.angle_gamma   90.00
#
_symmetry.space_group_name_H-M   'P 1'
#
loop_
_entity.id
_entity.type
_entity.pdbx_description
1 polymer ?
#
loop_
_entity_poly.entity_id
_entity_poly.type
_entity_poly.pdbx_seq_one_letter_code
_entity_poly.pdbx_strand_id
1 'polypeptide(L)'
;MSNNAVIALSMVLALSLQAGCVTKAATSSCSVTGVKNLSPQTGEADLCRSFENVLTAELAGLGASEKASGLKIAIDLTRKGSAEARVTAGDGSNAGDYPVVGVDVMDRPLGRRDVDQLAKVVAKMLADR
;
A
#
# COMPACT_ATOMS: atom_id res chain seq x y z
N MET A 1 -6.27 -12.93 75.53
CA MET A 1 -7.55 -13.35 74.91
C MET A 1 -7.40 -13.19 73.41
N SER A 2 -7.35 -14.31 72.71
CA SER A 2 -7.33 -14.40 71.25
C SER A 2 -8.73 -14.11 70.71
N ASN A 3 -8.81 -13.46 69.54
CA ASN A 3 -9.94 -13.33 68.60
C ASN A 3 -9.59 -12.12 67.69
N ASN A 4 -9.79 -12.05 66.37
CA ASN A 4 -10.35 -12.96 65.39
C ASN A 4 -10.07 -12.36 64.00
N ALA A 5 -10.04 -13.25 63.00
CA ALA A 5 -10.47 -13.04 61.62
C ALA A 5 -9.62 -12.16 60.67
N VAL A 6 -8.87 -12.90 59.85
CA VAL A 6 -8.43 -12.61 58.49
C VAL A 6 -9.65 -12.48 57.55
N ILE A 7 -9.43 -11.90 56.35
CA ILE A 7 -10.26 -11.95 55.11
C ILE A 7 -11.36 -10.86 55.06
N ALA A 8 -11.50 -9.98 54.06
CA ALA A 8 -11.33 -10.12 52.62
C ALA A 8 -10.88 -8.79 51.97
N LEU A 9 -9.80 -8.83 51.19
CA LEU A 9 -9.44 -7.75 50.26
C LEU A 9 -9.80 -8.22 48.83
N SER A 10 -11.09 -8.13 48.48
CA SER A 10 -11.55 -8.45 47.11
C SER A 10 -11.56 -7.17 46.28
N MET A 11 -10.37 -6.73 45.86
CA MET A 11 -10.24 -5.64 44.89
C MET A 11 -10.51 -6.22 43.49
N VAL A 12 -11.72 -6.01 43.00
CA VAL A 12 -12.15 -6.39 41.65
C VAL A 12 -11.33 -5.57 40.65
N LEU A 13 -10.29 -6.16 40.08
CA LEU A 13 -9.58 -5.61 38.94
C LEU A 13 -10.52 -5.74 37.73
N ALA A 14 -11.28 -4.68 37.45
CA ALA A 14 -11.98 -4.55 36.19
C ALA A 14 -10.93 -4.42 35.08
N LEU A 15 -10.54 -5.54 34.46
CA LEU A 15 -9.91 -5.53 33.15
C LEU A 15 -10.95 -5.03 32.15
N SER A 16 -11.01 -3.71 31.98
CA SER A 16 -11.56 -3.13 30.76
C SER A 16 -10.65 -3.57 29.61
N LEU A 17 -11.00 -4.68 28.95
CA LEU A 17 -10.57 -4.98 27.60
C LEU A 17 -11.04 -3.81 26.74
N GLN A 18 -10.17 -2.82 26.56
CA GLN A 18 -10.28 -1.96 25.40
C GLN A 18 -10.00 -2.88 24.21
N ALA A 19 -11.08 -3.37 23.61
CA ALA A 19 -11.05 -3.80 22.23
C ALA A 19 -10.43 -2.62 21.48
N GLY A 20 -9.13 -2.72 21.21
CA GLY A 20 -8.44 -1.78 20.35
C GLY A 20 -9.20 -1.84 19.04
N CYS A 21 -10.03 -0.84 18.80
CA CYS A 21 -10.42 -0.47 17.46
C CYS A 21 -9.10 -0.15 16.76
N VAL A 22 -8.48 -1.18 16.19
CA VAL A 22 -7.54 -1.03 15.09
C VAL A 22 -8.39 -0.37 14.02
N THR A 23 -8.44 0.95 14.07
CA THR A 23 -8.93 1.78 12.98
C THR A 23 -7.95 1.46 11.88
N LYS A 24 -8.31 0.48 11.05
CA LYS A 24 -7.50 -0.01 9.96
C LYS A 24 -7.30 1.21 9.07
N ALA A 25 -6.14 1.85 9.21
CA ALA A 25 -5.71 2.90 8.30
C ALA A 25 -6.02 2.38 6.91
N ALA A 26 -6.79 3.15 6.13
CA ALA A 26 -7.25 2.75 4.81
C ALA A 26 -6.02 2.30 4.03
N THR A 27 -5.86 0.99 3.96
CA THR A 27 -4.62 0.38 3.50
C THR A 27 -4.64 0.61 2.01
N SER A 28 -3.55 1.13 1.44
CA SER A 28 -3.48 1.25 0.00
C SER A 28 -3.76 -0.12 -0.62
N SER A 29 -4.63 -0.17 -1.63
CA SER A 29 -4.96 -1.42 -2.31
C SER A 29 -4.28 -1.45 -3.66
N CYS A 30 -3.41 -2.42 -3.89
CA CYS A 30 -2.82 -2.67 -5.20
C CYS A 30 -3.46 -3.87 -5.90
N SER A 31 -3.72 -3.73 -7.21
CA SER A 31 -4.04 -4.84 -8.11
C SER A 31 -3.14 -4.79 -9.35
N VAL A 32 -2.83 -5.98 -9.89
CA VAL A 32 -2.02 -6.12 -11.11
C VAL A 32 -2.78 -6.98 -12.10
N THR A 33 -2.90 -6.52 -13.34
CA THR A 33 -3.37 -7.31 -14.47
C THR A 33 -2.23 -7.61 -15.43
N GLY A 34 -2.32 -8.76 -16.12
CA GLY A 34 -1.34 -9.10 -17.15
C GLY A 34 0.01 -9.61 -16.64
N VAL A 35 0.11 -10.10 -15.39
CA VAL A 35 1.37 -10.52 -14.76
C VAL A 35 2.22 -11.50 -15.58
N LYS A 36 1.53 -12.40 -16.29
CA LYS A 36 2.13 -13.37 -17.22
C LYS A 36 2.96 -12.73 -18.34
N ASN A 37 2.76 -11.45 -18.64
CA ASN A 37 3.48 -10.70 -19.66
C ASN A 37 4.83 -10.19 -19.14
N LEU A 38 5.03 -10.12 -17.81
CA LEU A 38 6.30 -9.75 -17.18
C LEU A 38 7.22 -10.97 -17.00
N SER A 39 6.68 -12.04 -16.43
CA SER A 39 7.39 -13.31 -16.28
C SER A 39 6.41 -14.41 -15.86
N PRO A 40 6.58 -15.66 -16.36
CA PRO A 40 5.69 -16.76 -16.03
C PRO A 40 5.72 -17.17 -14.55
N GLN A 41 6.72 -16.75 -13.78
CA GLN A 41 6.87 -17.12 -12.36
C GLN A 41 6.51 -15.98 -11.38
N THR A 42 6.15 -14.80 -11.88
CA THR A 42 5.88 -13.65 -11.00
C THR A 42 4.42 -13.67 -10.55
N GLY A 43 4.20 -13.68 -9.24
CA GLY A 43 2.87 -13.52 -8.64
C GLY A 43 2.44 -12.05 -8.57
N GLU A 44 1.14 -11.79 -8.75
CA GLU A 44 0.55 -10.45 -8.65
C GLU A 44 0.81 -9.81 -7.28
N ALA A 45 0.63 -10.58 -6.19
CA ALA A 45 0.87 -10.12 -4.83
C ALA A 45 2.32 -9.68 -4.59
N ASP A 46 3.29 -10.38 -5.18
CA ASP A 46 4.71 -10.05 -5.03
C ASP A 46 5.11 -8.81 -5.84
N LEU A 47 4.43 -8.53 -6.95
CA LEU A 47 4.58 -7.27 -7.67
C LEU A 47 3.98 -6.12 -6.91
N CYS A 48 2.75 -6.27 -6.42
CA CYS A 48 2.10 -5.23 -5.61
C CYS A 48 2.94 -4.86 -4.40
N ARG A 49 3.39 -5.85 -3.63
CA ARG A 49 4.23 -5.61 -2.44
C ARG A 49 5.51 -4.84 -2.79
N SER A 50 6.16 -5.20 -3.89
CA SER A 50 7.38 -4.53 -4.34
C SER A 50 7.14 -3.13 -4.84
N PHE A 51 6.09 -2.94 -5.63
CA PHE A 51 5.67 -1.65 -6.13
C PHE A 51 5.36 -0.70 -4.97
N GLU A 52 4.55 -1.14 -3.99
CA GLU A 52 4.20 -0.37 -2.80
C GLU A 52 5.43 -0.04 -1.95
N ASN A 53 6.37 -0.98 -1.80
CA ASN A 53 7.62 -0.74 -1.09
C ASN A 53 8.47 0.34 -1.77
N VAL A 54 8.63 0.28 -3.09
CA VAL A 54 9.40 1.28 -3.86
C VAL A 54 8.69 2.64 -3.81
N LEU A 55 7.37 2.66 -4.01
CA LEU A 55 6.56 3.88 -3.92
C LEU A 55 6.70 4.56 -2.56
N THR A 56 6.55 3.80 -1.47
CA THR A 56 6.66 4.31 -0.10
C THR A 56 8.06 4.84 0.18
N ALA A 57 9.10 4.12 -0.24
CA ALA A 57 10.49 4.55 -0.08
C ALA A 57 10.79 5.83 -0.86
N GLU A 58 10.31 5.95 -2.10
CA GLU A 58 10.51 7.13 -2.93
C GLU A 58 9.76 8.35 -2.37
N LEU A 59 8.49 8.18 -1.94
CA LEU A 59 7.72 9.24 -1.29
C LEU A 59 8.37 9.71 0.01
N ALA A 60 8.93 8.80 0.80
CA ALA A 60 9.69 9.15 1.99
C ALA A 60 10.95 9.96 1.66
N GLY A 61 11.67 9.60 0.59
CA GLY A 61 12.82 10.35 0.09
C GLY A 61 12.45 11.76 -0.41
N LEU A 62 11.22 11.94 -0.91
CA LEU A 62 10.67 13.22 -1.35
C LEU A 62 10.01 14.04 -0.23
N GLY A 63 9.91 13.49 0.98
CA GLY A 63 9.23 14.14 2.11
C GLY A 63 7.71 14.19 2.01
N ALA A 64 7.11 13.28 1.23
CA ALA A 64 5.67 13.22 0.93
C ALA A 64 5.02 11.88 1.36
N SER A 65 5.52 11.27 2.45
CA SER A 65 5.10 9.94 2.94
C SER A 65 3.59 9.85 3.19
N GLU A 66 2.95 10.95 3.58
CA GLU A 66 1.52 11.03 3.85
C GLU A 66 0.66 10.77 2.61
N LYS A 67 1.20 11.03 1.41
CA LYS A 67 0.49 10.82 0.13
C LYS A 67 0.25 9.36 -0.20
N ALA A 68 0.98 8.42 0.42
CA ALA A 68 0.81 6.99 0.18
C ALA A 68 -0.49 6.43 0.78
N SER A 69 -1.06 7.12 1.77
CA SER A 69 -2.18 6.60 2.55
C SER A 69 -3.49 6.62 1.77
N GLY A 70 -4.26 5.53 1.86
CA GLY A 70 -5.59 5.46 1.27
C GLY A 70 -5.62 5.48 -0.26
N LEU A 71 -4.54 5.12 -0.96
CA LEU A 71 -4.53 5.04 -2.42
C LEU A 71 -5.07 3.68 -2.93
N LYS A 72 -5.79 3.67 -4.04
CA LYS A 72 -6.03 2.45 -4.81
C LYS A 72 -5.24 2.51 -6.11
N ILE A 73 -4.41 1.50 -6.35
CA ILE A 73 -3.45 1.44 -7.44
C ILE A 73 -3.78 0.22 -8.29
N ALA A 74 -4.10 0.43 -9.55
CA ALA A 74 -4.27 -0.63 -10.53
C ALA A 74 -3.14 -0.56 -11.55
N ILE A 75 -2.38 -1.65 -11.68
CA ILE A 75 -1.25 -1.76 -12.60
C ILE A 75 -1.65 -2.69 -13.74
N ASP A 76 -1.59 -2.21 -14.99
CA ASP A 76 -1.79 -3.05 -16.16
C ASP A 76 -0.48 -3.30 -16.90
N LEU A 77 -0.17 -4.57 -17.12
CA LEU A 77 1.04 -5.02 -17.80
C LEU A 77 0.66 -5.60 -19.15
N THR A 78 0.98 -4.89 -20.24
CA THR A 78 0.58 -5.31 -21.58
C THR A 78 1.64 -6.16 -22.27
N ARG A 79 1.22 -6.97 -23.25
CA ARG A 79 2.15 -7.77 -24.07
C ARG A 79 3.08 -6.93 -24.95
N LYS A 80 2.78 -5.64 -25.15
CA LYS A 80 3.56 -4.76 -26.02
C LYS A 80 4.79 -4.16 -25.32
N GLY A 81 5.08 -4.59 -24.09
CA GLY A 81 6.20 -4.04 -23.32
C GLY A 81 5.84 -2.78 -22.55
N SER A 82 4.55 -2.56 -22.25
CA SER A 82 4.10 -1.41 -21.48
C SER A 82 3.59 -1.80 -20.09
N ALA A 83 3.84 -0.92 -19.13
CA ALA A 83 3.29 -0.98 -17.78
C ALA A 83 2.60 0.34 -17.47
N GLU A 84 1.31 0.31 -17.12
CA GLU A 84 0.53 1.49 -16.78
C GLU A 84 0.06 1.41 -15.33
N ALA A 85 0.07 2.52 -14.61
CA ALA A 85 -0.49 2.64 -13.27
C ALA A 85 -1.60 3.68 -13.26
N ARG A 86 -2.77 3.25 -12.78
CA ARG A 86 -3.90 4.11 -12.45
C ARG A 86 -3.99 4.24 -10.94
N VAL A 87 -3.89 5.47 -10.45
CA VAL A 87 -4.01 5.79 -9.03
C VAL A 87 -5.33 6.49 -8.79
N THR A 88 -6.05 6.08 -7.77
CA THR A 88 -7.31 6.71 -7.34
C THR A 88 -7.31 6.91 -5.84
N ALA A 89 -7.96 7.97 -5.35
CA ALA A 89 -8.16 8.17 -3.93
C ALA A 89 -9.16 7.12 -3.40
N GLY A 90 -8.81 6.46 -2.30
CA GLY A 90 -9.60 5.40 -1.69
C GLY A 90 -10.69 5.90 -0.74
N ASP A 91 -10.70 7.20 -0.42
CA ASP A 91 -11.68 7.86 0.43
C ASP A 91 -13.02 8.18 -0.27
N GLY A 92 -13.12 7.89 -1.57
CA GLY A 92 -14.32 8.18 -2.36
C GLY A 92 -14.55 9.67 -2.61
N SER A 93 -13.62 10.52 -2.18
CA SER A 93 -13.59 11.92 -2.61
C SER A 93 -13.27 11.91 -4.10
N ASN A 94 -14.06 12.63 -4.90
CA ASN A 94 -13.74 12.99 -6.29
C ASN A 94 -12.52 13.95 -6.36
N ALA A 95 -11.52 13.75 -5.51
CA ALA A 95 -10.21 14.35 -5.62
C ALA A 95 -9.58 13.75 -6.88
N GLY A 96 -9.67 14.53 -7.96
CA GLY A 96 -9.56 14.14 -9.36
C GLY A 96 -8.61 12.99 -9.66
N ASP A 97 -9.08 12.08 -10.52
CA ASP A 97 -8.29 11.00 -11.12
C ASP A 97 -6.85 11.47 -11.36
N TYR A 98 -5.91 10.84 -10.64
CA TYR A 98 -4.50 11.03 -10.94
C TYR A 98 -4.29 10.66 -12.42
N PRO A 99 -3.43 11.38 -13.14
CA PRO A 99 -3.15 11.00 -14.51
C PRO A 99 -2.64 9.57 -14.53
N VAL A 100 -3.08 8.80 -15.54
CA VAL A 100 -2.50 7.49 -15.78
C VAL A 100 -1.05 7.71 -16.18
N VAL A 101 -0.14 7.08 -15.46
CA VAL A 101 1.28 7.11 -15.78
C VAL A 101 1.71 5.76 -16.30
N GLY A 102 2.61 5.74 -17.27
CA GLY A 102 3.06 4.51 -17.91
C GLY A 102 4.55 4.53 -18.22
N VAL A 103 5.10 3.33 -18.35
CA VAL A 103 6.45 3.09 -18.84
C VAL A 103 6.33 2.17 -20.05
N ASP A 104 6.86 2.61 -21.18
CA ASP A 104 6.94 1.84 -22.41
C ASP A 104 8.38 1.39 -22.67
N VAL A 105 8.55 0.11 -22.97
CA VAL A 105 9.83 -0.49 -23.32
C VAL A 105 9.73 -1.03 -24.75
N MET A 106 10.54 -0.51 -25.67
CA MET A 106 10.44 -0.82 -27.10
C MET A 106 11.48 -1.83 -27.60
N ASP A 107 12.60 -1.97 -26.89
CA ASP A 107 13.80 -2.70 -27.32
C ASP A 107 13.97 -4.06 -26.63
N ARG A 108 13.17 -4.32 -25.58
CA ARG A 108 13.24 -5.57 -24.79
C ARG A 108 11.90 -5.90 -24.14
N PRO A 109 11.73 -7.13 -23.62
CA PRO A 109 10.60 -7.47 -22.78
C PRO A 109 10.54 -6.60 -21.51
N LEU A 110 9.32 -6.34 -21.06
CA LEU A 110 9.05 -5.69 -19.79
C LEU A 110 9.61 -6.54 -18.64
N GLY A 111 10.36 -5.90 -17.74
CA GLY A 111 10.98 -6.55 -16.60
C GLY A 111 10.61 -5.90 -15.27
N ARG A 112 11.02 -6.53 -14.17
CA ARG A 112 10.73 -6.05 -12.81
C ARG A 112 11.19 -4.60 -12.58
N ARG A 113 12.36 -4.25 -13.13
CA ARG A 113 12.92 -2.89 -13.03
C ARG A 113 12.02 -1.82 -13.65
N ASP A 114 11.22 -2.16 -14.64
CA ASP A 114 10.30 -1.22 -15.31
C ASP A 114 9.08 -0.95 -14.43
N VAL A 115 8.60 -1.97 -13.71
CA VAL A 115 7.54 -1.81 -12.70
C VAL A 115 8.04 -0.99 -11.50
N ASP A 116 9.28 -1.22 -11.06
CA ASP A 116 9.89 -0.40 -10.01
C ASP A 116 10.09 1.06 -10.49
N GLN A 117 10.42 1.26 -11.76
CA GLN A 117 10.51 2.59 -12.35
C GLN A 117 9.14 3.27 -12.43
N LEU A 118 8.08 2.53 -12.78
CA LEU A 118 6.71 3.02 -12.76
C LEU A 118 6.31 3.49 -11.34
N ALA A 119 6.67 2.75 -10.29
CA ALA A 119 6.43 3.16 -8.90
C ALA A 119 7.08 4.52 -8.56
N LYS A 120 8.31 4.75 -9.04
CA LYS A 120 9.01 6.03 -8.84
C LYS A 120 8.35 7.18 -9.60
N VAL A 121 7.84 6.93 -10.82
CA VAL A 121 7.10 7.94 -11.60
C VAL A 121 5.80 8.30 -10.87
N VAL A 122 5.08 7.31 -10.35
CA VAL A 122 3.88 7.54 -9.52
C VAL A 122 4.23 8.36 -8.27
N ALA A 123 5.31 8.02 -7.57
CA ALA A 123 5.74 8.76 -6.37
C ALA A 123 5.96 10.25 -6.65
N LYS A 124 6.68 10.57 -7.74
CA LYS A 124 6.93 11.96 -8.15
C LYS A 124 5.64 12.70 -8.49
N MET A 125 4.77 12.07 -9.28
CA MET A 125 3.46 12.63 -9.61
C MET A 125 2.62 12.94 -8.35
N LEU A 126 2.67 12.06 -7.34
CA LEU A 126 1.97 12.26 -6.08
C LEU A 126 2.59 13.37 -5.21
N ALA A 127 3.91 13.51 -5.23
CA ALA A 127 4.62 14.54 -4.49
C ALA A 127 4.44 15.95 -5.08
N ASP A 128 4.28 16.05 -6.41
CA ASP A 128 4.07 17.32 -7.13
C ASP A 128 2.65 17.91 -6.96
N ARG A 129 1.74 17.19 -6.28
CA ARG A 129 0.33 17.55 -6.04
C ARG A 129 0.11 18.09 -4.64
#